data_AF-A0A945P0S7-F1
#
_entry.id   AF-A0A945P0S7-F1
#
_cell.length_a   1.000
_cell.length_b   1.000
_cell.length_c   1.000
_cell.angle_alpha   90.00
_cell.angle_beta   90.00
_cell.angle_gamma   90.00
#
_symmetry.space_group_name_H-M   'P 1'
#
loop_
_entity.id
_entity.type
_entity.pdbx_description
1 polymer ?
#
loop_
_entity_poly.entity_id
_entity_poly.type
_entity_poly.pdbx_seq_one_letter_code
_entity_poly.pdbx_strand_id
1 'polypeptide(L)'
;MNMREVNLENPVAITRDIYWVGFSDAKAKLHCNPYLILDTEEVIVIDPGSIPQFPVVMRKIIDLVRPDQITHVVCTHQDPDGCGNLPVLEEMWLGQIKLALSGI
;
A
#
# COMPACT_ATOMS: atom_id res chain seq x y z
N MET A 1 -1.07 30.46 -2.06
CA MET A 1 -1.10 29.33 -1.11
C MET A 1 0.25 28.64 -1.23
N ASN A 2 1.11 28.70 -0.21
CA ASN A 2 2.45 28.13 -0.31
C ASN A 2 2.32 26.61 -0.19
N MET A 3 2.51 25.87 -1.28
CA MET A 3 2.54 24.40 -1.22
C MET A 3 3.78 24.01 -0.41
N ARG A 4 3.58 23.38 0.75
CA ARG A 4 4.68 22.73 1.44
C ARG A 4 5.17 21.60 0.54
N GLU A 5 6.48 21.55 0.31
CA GLU A 5 7.11 20.46 -0.42
C GLU A 5 6.93 19.17 0.38
N VAL A 6 6.23 18.19 -0.20
CA VAL A 6 5.98 16.89 0.42
C VAL A 6 7.07 15.93 -0.02
N ASN A 7 7.77 15.32 0.94
CA ASN A 7 8.77 14.31 0.61
C ASN A 7 8.07 12.99 0.25
N LEU A 8 8.00 12.71 -1.05
CA LEU A 8 7.37 11.51 -1.60
C LEU A 8 8.20 10.24 -1.41
N GLU A 9 9.43 10.33 -0.86
CA GLU A 9 10.23 9.15 -0.50
C GLU A 9 9.75 8.50 0.79
N ASN A 10 9.04 9.21 1.66
CA ASN A 10 8.51 8.69 2.92
C ASN A 10 7.01 8.31 2.77
N PRO A 11 6.42 7.60 3.74
CA PRO A 11 4.97 7.53 3.84
C PRO A 11 4.39 8.94 3.96
N VAL A 12 3.36 9.25 3.17
CA VAL A 12 2.73 10.57 3.17
C VAL A 12 1.41 10.48 3.91
N ALA A 13 1.33 11.10 5.09
CA ALA A 13 0.07 11.23 5.83
C ALA A 13 -0.90 12.12 5.04
N ILE A 14 -2.06 11.56 4.66
CA ILE A 14 -3.17 12.31 4.07
C ILE A 14 -4.08 12.81 5.19
N THR A 15 -4.37 11.91 6.13
CA THR A 15 -5.03 12.21 7.40
C THR A 15 -4.20 11.62 8.54
N ARG A 16 -4.73 11.68 9.77
CA ARG A 16 -4.10 11.04 10.94
C ARG A 16 -3.91 9.52 10.75
N ASP A 17 -4.86 8.91 10.05
CA ASP A 17 -5.04 7.45 10.03
C ASP A 17 -4.96 6.87 8.61
N ILE A 18 -4.76 7.71 7.58
CA ILE A 18 -4.64 7.30 6.18
C ILE A 18 -3.33 7.83 5.62
N TYR A 19 -2.53 6.91 5.08
CA TYR A 19 -1.21 7.17 4.54
C TYR A 19 -1.14 6.71 3.09
N TRP A 20 -0.59 7.54 2.22
CA TRP A 20 -0.13 7.09 0.91
C TRP A 20 1.26 6.47 1.07
N VAL A 21 1.40 5.22 0.62
CA VAL A 21 2.65 4.43 0.72
C VAL A 21 3.20 4.08 -0.67
N GLY A 22 2.79 4.81 -1.69
CA GLY A 22 3.25 4.64 -3.06
C GLY A 22 4.59 5.29 -3.34
N PHE A 23 4.92 5.43 -4.63
CA PHE A 23 6.06 6.21 -5.08
C PHE A 23 5.68 7.01 -6.33
N SER A 24 6.40 8.09 -6.58
CA SER A 24 6.19 8.92 -7.77
C SER A 24 7.44 8.90 -8.61
N ASP A 25 7.36 8.32 -9.81
CA ASP A 25 8.39 8.37 -10.83
C ASP A 25 7.79 8.91 -12.12
N ALA A 26 8.23 10.09 -12.55
CA ALA A 26 7.76 10.73 -13.77
C ALA A 26 8.00 9.91 -15.05
N LYS A 27 8.87 8.89 -14.99
CA LYS A 27 9.15 7.98 -16.10
C LYS A 27 8.31 6.70 -16.06
N ALA A 28 7.60 6.45 -14.96
CA ALA A 28 6.75 5.27 -14.85
C ALA A 28 5.59 5.37 -15.85
N LYS A 29 5.34 4.27 -16.57
CA LYS A 29 4.22 4.17 -17.52
C LYS A 29 2.89 3.83 -16.82
N LEU A 30 2.98 3.23 -15.64
CA LEU A 30 1.86 2.83 -14.79
C LEU A 30 2.17 3.28 -13.38
N HIS A 31 1.20 3.95 -12.75
CA HIS A 31 1.29 4.37 -11.37
C HIS A 31 0.34 3.52 -10.55
N CYS A 32 0.86 2.94 -9.47
CA CYS A 32 0.02 2.39 -8.41
C CYS A 32 0.02 3.38 -7.25
N ASN A 33 -1.14 3.61 -6.66
CA ASN A 33 -1.31 4.50 -5.51
C ASN A 33 -1.73 3.67 -4.29
N PRO A 34 -0.81 2.91 -3.67
CA PRO A 34 -1.14 2.13 -2.49
C PRO A 34 -1.39 3.04 -1.30
N TYR A 35 -2.35 2.63 -0.48
CA TYR A 35 -2.68 3.29 0.78
C TYR A 35 -2.60 2.32 1.95
N LEU A 36 -2.24 2.87 3.11
CA LEU A 36 -2.34 2.19 4.40
C LEU A 36 -3.37 2.93 5.24
N ILE A 37 -4.39 2.22 5.70
CA ILE A 37 -5.38 2.71 6.66
C ILE A 37 -5.10 2.06 8.01
N LEU A 38 -4.98 2.90 9.03
CA LEU A 38 -4.80 2.52 10.42
C LEU A 38 -6.10 2.75 11.17
N ASP A 39 -6.83 1.68 11.45
CA ASP A 39 -7.96 1.70 12.39
C ASP A 39 -7.53 1.10 13.74
N THR A 40 -8.38 1.25 14.76
CA THR A 40 -8.10 0.84 16.13
C THR A 40 -7.78 -0.66 16.25
N GLU A 41 -8.42 -1.49 15.43
CA GLU A 41 -8.26 -2.95 15.42
C GLU A 41 -7.77 -3.51 14.08
N GLU A 42 -7.80 -2.71 13.01
CA GLU A 42 -7.51 -3.15 11.65
C GLU A 42 -6.41 -2.30 11.02
N VAL A 43 -5.50 -2.96 10.33
CA VAL A 43 -4.54 -2.33 9.43
C VAL A 43 -4.82 -2.85 8.03
N ILE A 44 -5.16 -1.93 7.12
CA ILE A 44 -5.68 -2.24 5.80
C ILE A 44 -4.72 -1.69 4.75
N VAL A 45 -4.25 -2.55 3.85
CA VAL A 45 -3.50 -2.14 2.66
C VAL A 45 -4.44 -2.09 1.47
N ILE A 46 -4.45 -0.99 0.73
CA ILE A 46 -5.20 -0.86 -0.52
C ILE A 46 -4.22 -0.86 -1.69
N ASP A 47 -4.49 -1.68 -2.70
CA ASP A 47 -3.75 -1.81 -3.96
C ASP A 47 -2.24 -1.91 -3.74
N PRO A 48 -1.74 -3.03 -3.17
CA PRO A 48 -0.35 -3.14 -2.71
C PRO A 48 0.69 -3.01 -3.84
N GLY A 49 0.25 -3.06 -5.09
CA GLY A 49 1.05 -2.81 -6.29
C GLY A 49 1.60 -4.07 -6.92
N SER A 50 2.49 -3.86 -7.89
CA SER A 50 3.18 -4.93 -8.61
C SER A 50 4.45 -5.41 -7.90
N ILE A 51 5.01 -6.54 -8.36
CA ILE A 51 6.25 -7.11 -7.82
C ILE A 51 7.42 -6.10 -7.81
N PRO A 52 7.70 -5.31 -8.87
CA PRO A 52 8.78 -4.32 -8.83
C PRO A 52 8.58 -3.21 -7.80
N GLN A 53 7.33 -2.94 -7.43
CA GLN A 53 6.97 -1.87 -6.50
C GLN A 53 7.01 -2.33 -5.04
N PHE A 54 6.92 -3.64 -4.81
CA PHE A 54 6.88 -4.25 -3.48
C PHE A 54 7.94 -3.70 -2.50
N PRO A 55 9.24 -3.60 -2.86
CA PRO A 55 10.25 -3.13 -1.89
C PRO A 55 9.99 -1.71 -1.37
N VAL A 56 9.52 -0.82 -2.24
CA VAL A 56 9.26 0.59 -1.87
C VAL A 56 8.00 0.71 -1.03
N VAL A 57 6.94 0.03 -1.45
CA VAL A 57 5.64 0.03 -0.75
C VAL A 57 5.80 -0.61 0.63
N MET A 58 6.39 -1.79 0.70
CA MET A 58 6.54 -2.52 1.95
C MET A 58 7.46 -1.81 2.94
N ARG A 59 8.57 -1.18 2.47
CA ARG A 59 9.41 -0.34 3.33
C ARG A 59 8.58 0.77 4.00
N LYS A 60 7.76 1.48 3.22
CA LYS A 60 6.90 2.56 3.74
C LYS A 60 5.84 2.05 4.72
N ILE A 61 5.31 0.84 4.49
CA ILE A 61 4.40 0.20 5.44
C ILE A 61 5.13 -0.14 6.74
N ILE A 62 6.34 -0.71 6.66
CA ILE A 62 7.16 -1.08 7.83
C ILE A 62 7.55 0.14 8.68
N ASP A 63 7.71 1.31 8.06
CA ASP A 63 7.97 2.57 8.77
C ASP A 63 6.80 2.99 9.69
N LEU A 64 5.58 2.47 9.44
CA LEU A 64 4.36 2.83 10.16
C LEU A 64 3.87 1.73 11.11
N VAL A 65 3.98 0.46 10.69
CA VAL A 65 3.44 -0.71 11.41
C VAL A 65 4.34 -1.91 11.20
N ARG A 66 4.29 -2.89 12.10
CA ARG A 66 4.92 -4.17 11.84
C ARG A 66 4.11 -4.96 10.80
N PRO A 67 4.75 -5.77 9.93
CA PRO A 67 4.03 -6.58 8.94
C PRO A 67 2.92 -7.43 9.57
N ASP A 68 3.19 -8.11 10.70
CA ASP A 68 2.24 -8.99 11.40
C ASP A 68 0.96 -8.28 11.91
N GLN A 69 0.91 -6.95 11.88
CA GLN A 69 -0.28 -6.18 12.24
C GLN A 69 -1.27 -5.99 11.08
N ILE A 70 -0.87 -6.30 9.84
CA ILE A 70 -1.72 -6.10 8.67
C ILE A 70 -2.81 -7.16 8.65
N THR A 71 -4.05 -6.68 8.61
CA THR A 71 -5.26 -7.49 8.79
C THR A 71 -6.03 -7.72 7.49
N HIS A 72 -5.94 -6.78 6.55
CA HIS A 72 -6.74 -6.78 5.33
C HIS A 72 -5.93 -6.26 4.16
N VAL A 73 -6.19 -6.82 2.97
CA VAL A 73 -5.73 -6.26 1.71
C VAL A 73 -6.92 -6.09 0.79
N VAL A 74 -7.11 -4.87 0.31
CA VAL A 74 -8.17 -4.53 -0.65
C VAL A 74 -7.52 -4.27 -1.99
N CYS A 75 -7.99 -4.96 -3.02
CA CYS A 75 -7.54 -4.77 -4.40
C CYS A 75 -8.73 -4.26 -5.22
N THR A 76 -8.61 -3.05 -5.76
CA THR A 76 -9.70 -2.36 -6.47
C THR A 76 -9.93 -2.93 -7.87
N HIS A 77 -8.97 -3.68 -8.42
CA HIS A 77 -9.11 -4.44 -9.65
C HIS A 77 -8.12 -5.62 -9.67
N GLN A 78 -8.22 -6.49 -10.68
CA GLN A 78 -7.38 -7.70 -10.81
C GLN A 78 -6.10 -7.47 -11.63
N ASP A 79 -5.92 -6.28 -12.23
CA ASP A 79 -4.73 -6.02 -13.03
C ASP A 79 -3.45 -6.09 -12.19
N PRO A 80 -2.38 -6.72 -12.72
CA PRO A 80 -1.17 -7.04 -11.97
C PRO A 80 -0.35 -5.81 -11.55
N ASP A 81 -0.66 -4.62 -12.07
CA ASP A 81 -0.07 -3.37 -11.66
C ASP A 81 -0.55 -2.89 -10.27
N GLY A 82 -1.76 -3.30 -9.84
CA GLY A 82 -2.35 -2.98 -8.54
C GLY A 82 -2.26 -4.09 -7.49
N CYS A 83 -2.23 -5.36 -7.89
CA CYS A 83 -2.26 -6.50 -6.95
C CYS A 83 -1.22 -7.60 -7.24
N GLY A 84 -0.29 -7.37 -8.17
CA GLY A 84 0.64 -8.41 -8.63
C GLY A 84 1.60 -8.91 -7.55
N ASN A 85 1.81 -8.18 -6.45
CA ASN A 85 2.68 -8.61 -5.35
C ASN A 85 1.97 -9.36 -4.21
N LEU A 86 0.66 -9.60 -4.31
CA LEU A 86 -0.11 -10.28 -3.27
C LEU A 86 0.55 -11.57 -2.72
N PRO A 87 1.09 -12.49 -3.56
CA PRO A 87 1.71 -13.71 -3.04
C PRO A 87 2.95 -13.45 -2.18
N VAL A 88 3.76 -12.44 -2.54
CA VAL A 88 4.96 -12.08 -1.77
C VAL A 88 4.56 -11.41 -0.45
N LEU A 89 3.52 -10.58 -0.51
CA LEU A 89 2.97 -9.90 0.64
C LEU A 89 2.38 -10.92 1.64
N GLU A 90 1.66 -11.92 1.14
CA GLU A 90 1.15 -13.08 1.90
C GLU A 90 2.24 -13.83 2.67
N GLU A 91 3.41 -14.06 2.09
CA GLU A 91 4.53 -14.74 2.76
C GLU A 91 5.08 -13.97 3.98
N MET A 92 4.89 -12.65 4.03
CA MET A 92 5.34 -11.84 5.17
C MET A 92 4.39 -11.91 6.37
N TRP A 93 3.24 -12.58 6.23
CA TRP A 93 2.17 -12.61 7.20
C TRP A 93 1.89 -14.01 7.73
N LEU A 94 1.61 -14.08 9.04
CA LEU A 94 1.27 -15.33 9.74
C LEU A 94 -0.25 -15.49 9.97
N GLY A 95 -1.07 -14.58 9.41
CA GLY A 95 -2.51 -14.47 9.67
C GLY A 95 -3.40 -14.65 8.44
N GLN A 96 -4.73 -14.58 8.65
CA GLN A 96 -5.70 -14.62 7.54
C GLN A 96 -5.84 -13.24 6.91
N ILE A 97 -5.65 -13.15 5.59
CA ILE A 97 -5.99 -11.98 4.80
C ILE A 97 -7.41 -12.13 4.28
N LYS A 98 -8.24 -11.13 4.53
CA LYS A 98 -9.48 -10.97 3.77
C LYS A 98 -9.14 -10.15 2.52
N LEU A 99 -9.20 -10.80 1.37
CA LEU A 99 -9.05 -10.16 0.07
C LEU A 99 -10.42 -9.70 -0.42
N ALA A 100 -10.55 -8.40 -0.68
CA ALA A 100 -11.70 -7.85 -1.38
C ALA A 100 -11.27 -7.42 -2.79
N LEU A 101 -11.93 -7.96 -3.81
CA LEU A 101 -11.74 -7.60 -5.21
C LEU A 101 -13.01 -6.93 -5.73
N SER A 102 -12.93 -5.70 -6.25
CA SER A 102 -14.01 -5.17 -7.06
C SER A 102 -13.88 -5.69 -8.49
N GLY A 103 -14.95 -6.32 -8.98
CA GLY A 103 -15.10 -6.69 -10.38
C GLY A 103 -15.59 -5.49 -11.17
N ILE A 104 -14.92 -5.22 -12.30
CA ILE A 104 -15.49 -4.45 -13.41
C ILE A 104 -15.88 -5.45 -14.49
#